data_AF-A0A1J3DXR8-F1
#
_entry.id   AF-A0A1J3DXR8-F1
#
_cell.length_a   1.000
_cell.length_b   1.000
_cell.length_c   1.000
_cell.angle_alpha   90.00
_cell.angle_beta   90.00
_cell.angle_gamma   90.00
#
_symmetry.space_group_name_H-M   'P 1'
#
loop_
_entity.id
_entity.type
_entity.pdbx_description
1 polymer ?
#
loop_
_entity_poly.entity_id
_entity_poly.type
_entity_poly.pdbx_seq_one_letter_code
_entity_poly.pdbx_strand_id
1 'polypeptide(L)'
;RKKERVDQNSASNASSIYFPEWIYKDLEKEDNGRLIESGISGEEDEIAKKMTVVGLWCIQSSPLNRPPMNRVVEMLEGSLDALEVPPRPVL
;
A
#
# COMPACT_ATOMS: atom_id res chain seq x y z
N ARG A 1 -48.60 2.67 2.20
CA ARG A 1 -47.96 2.01 3.37
C ARG A 1 -48.15 0.51 3.14
N LYS A 2 -47.16 -0.29 2.74
CA LYS A 2 -45.88 -0.60 3.39
C LYS A 2 -44.86 -0.94 2.29
N LYS A 3 -43.62 -0.45 2.41
CA LYS A 3 -42.48 -0.94 1.61
C LYS A 3 -41.53 -1.60 2.60
N GLU A 4 -41.38 -2.91 2.46
CA GLU A 4 -40.51 -3.73 3.29
C GLU A 4 -39.06 -3.23 3.15
N ARG A 5 -38.38 -3.14 4.30
CA ARG A 5 -36.95 -2.85 4.39
C ARG A 5 -36.20 -4.12 3.99
N VAL A 6 -35.43 -4.04 2.92
CA VAL A 6 -34.35 -4.99 2.66
C VAL A 6 -33.10 -4.37 3.27
N ASP A 7 -32.66 -4.94 4.38
CA ASP A 7 -31.33 -4.74 4.93
C ASP A 7 -30.30 -5.27 3.94
N GLN A 8 -29.43 -4.39 3.43
CA GLN A 8 -28.20 -4.76 2.73
C GLN A 8 -27.04 -3.96 3.33
N ASN A 9 -26.79 -4.17 4.62
CA ASN A 9 -25.52 -3.86 5.25
C ASN A 9 -24.48 -4.93 4.87
N SER A 10 -23.87 -4.82 3.69
CA SER A 10 -22.57 -5.49 3.45
C SER A 10 -21.68 -4.85 2.38
N ALA A 11 -22.06 -3.72 1.79
CA ALA A 11 -21.29 -3.06 0.72
C ALA A 11 -20.72 -1.68 1.12
N SER A 12 -20.89 -1.24 2.38
CA SER A 12 -20.65 0.17 2.76
C SER A 12 -19.21 0.50 3.17
N ASN A 13 -18.33 -0.48 3.40
CA ASN A 13 -17.03 -0.22 4.06
C ASN A 13 -15.81 -0.31 3.13
N ALA A 14 -15.96 -0.77 1.89
CA ALA A 14 -14.84 -0.84 0.94
C ALA A 14 -14.62 0.48 0.19
N SER A 15 -15.65 1.32 0.03
CA SER A 15 -15.58 2.55 -0.77
C SER A 15 -14.86 3.71 -0.06
N SER A 16 -14.43 3.55 1.19
CA SER A 16 -13.81 4.63 1.98
C SER A 16 -12.48 4.26 2.65
N ILE A 17 -11.83 3.17 2.24
CA ILE A 17 -10.54 2.78 2.84
C ILE A 17 -9.50 3.85 2.46
N TYR A 18 -8.81 4.38 3.47
CA TYR A 18 -7.74 5.36 3.26
C TYR A 18 -6.65 4.75 2.38
N PHE A 19 -6.17 5.49 1.38
CA PHE A 19 -5.30 4.94 0.34
C PHE A 19 -4.05 4.20 0.89
N PRO A 20 -3.26 4.77 1.82
CA PRO A 20 -2.18 4.04 2.47
C PRO A 20 -2.63 2.76 3.20
N GLU A 21 -3.78 2.78 3.88
CA GLU A 21 -4.31 1.60 4.57
C GLU A 21 -4.66 0.48 3.58
N TRP A 22 -5.21 0.82 2.41
CA TRP A 22 -5.47 -0.13 1.34
C TRP A 22 -4.18 -0.77 0.83
N ILE A 23 -3.11 0.02 0.62
CA ILE A 23 -1.81 -0.49 0.19
C ILE A 23 -1.25 -1.48 1.22
N TYR A 24 -1.26 -1.14 2.51
CA TYR A 24 -0.73 -2.08 3.49
C TYR A 24 -1.56 -3.38 3.56
N LYS A 25 -2.88 -3.32 3.35
CA LYS A 25 -3.74 -4.52 3.29
C LYS A 25 -3.45 -5.35 2.05
N ASP A 26 -2.98 -4.74 0.97
CA ASP A 26 -2.55 -5.44 -0.23
C ASP A 26 -1.18 -6.11 0.00
N LEU A 27 -0.22 -5.40 0.60
CA LEU A 27 1.09 -5.94 0.95
C LEU A 27 1.01 -7.15 1.92
N GLU A 28 0.13 -7.10 2.92
CA GLU A 28 -0.08 -8.21 3.88
C GLU A 28 -0.74 -9.45 3.28
N LYS A 29 -1.34 -9.35 2.08
CA LYS A 29 -1.95 -10.52 1.42
C LYS A 29 -0.95 -11.43 0.72
N GLU A 30 0.35 -11.12 0.84
CA GLU A 30 1.64 -11.82 0.60
C GLU A 30 1.75 -13.06 -0.31
N ASP A 31 0.68 -13.69 -0.80
CA ASP A 31 0.71 -14.95 -1.56
C ASP A 31 0.09 -14.86 -2.96
N ASN A 32 -0.44 -13.70 -3.39
CA ASN A 32 -1.13 -13.60 -4.69
C ASN A 32 -0.91 -12.29 -5.44
N GLY A 33 0.36 -11.89 -5.62
CA GLY A 33 0.85 -10.96 -6.66
C GLY A 33 -0.20 -10.01 -7.27
N ARG A 34 -0.66 -9.01 -6.51
CA ARG A 34 -1.66 -8.04 -6.98
C ARG A 34 -1.42 -6.62 -6.47
N LEU A 35 -0.16 -6.21 -6.34
CA LEU A 35 0.10 -4.77 -6.19
C LEU A 35 -0.28 -4.02 -7.49
N ILE A 36 -0.18 -4.70 -8.62
CA ILE A 36 -0.66 -4.23 -9.92
C ILE A 36 -1.37 -5.38 -10.65
N GLU A 37 -2.69 -5.47 -10.51
CA GLU A 37 -3.54 -6.30 -11.40
C GLU A 37 -3.64 -5.63 -12.78
N SER A 38 -2.53 -5.44 -13.48
CA SER A 38 -2.52 -4.86 -14.81
C SER A 38 -1.48 -5.48 -15.74
N GLY A 39 -1.38 -6.82 -15.77
CA GLY A 39 -0.58 -7.51 -16.79
C GLY A 39 0.91 -7.14 -16.83
N ILE A 40 1.41 -6.51 -15.76
CA ILE A 40 2.79 -6.13 -15.57
C ILE A 40 3.52 -7.38 -15.10
N SER A 41 4.52 -7.84 -15.86
CA SER A 41 5.25 -9.08 -15.55
C SER A 41 6.75 -8.82 -15.45
N GLY A 42 7.40 -9.40 -14.43
CA GLY A 42 8.85 -9.34 -14.27
C GLY A 42 9.32 -8.03 -13.64
N GLU A 43 10.28 -7.37 -14.29
CA GLU A 43 11.01 -6.20 -13.76
C GLU A 43 10.10 -5.03 -13.39
N GLU A 44 9.04 -4.78 -14.17
CA GLU A 44 8.12 -3.67 -13.92
C GLU A 44 7.30 -3.84 -12.63
N ASP A 45 6.97 -5.09 -12.25
CA ASP A 45 6.27 -5.39 -10.98
C ASP A 45 7.21 -5.17 -9.78
N GLU A 46 8.49 -5.55 -9.92
CA GLU A 46 9.51 -5.28 -8.91
C GLU A 46 9.73 -3.78 -8.72
N ILE A 47 9.80 -3.01 -9.81
CA ILE A 47 9.91 -1.55 -9.76
C ILE A 47 8.69 -0.96 -9.06
N ALA A 48 7.47 -1.39 -9.41
CA ALA A 48 6.24 -0.89 -8.81
C ALA A 48 6.16 -1.18 -7.30
N LYS A 49 6.53 -2.39 -6.88
CA LYS A 49 6.62 -2.76 -5.47
C LYS A 49 7.64 -1.90 -4.73
N LYS A 50 8.83 -1.72 -5.31
CA LYS A 50 9.89 -0.87 -4.74
C LYS A 50 9.41 0.57 -4.57
N MET A 51 8.83 1.15 -5.62
CA MET A 51 8.30 2.51 -5.60
C MET A 51 7.21 2.68 -4.54
N THR A 52 6.36 1.66 -4.37
CA THR A 52 5.32 1.67 -3.34
C THR A 52 5.89 1.65 -1.93
N VAL A 53 6.82 0.75 -1.64
CA VAL A 53 7.46 0.66 -0.31
C VAL A 53 8.21 1.96 0.02
N VAL A 54 8.99 2.50 -0.92
CA VAL A 54 9.70 3.78 -0.75
C VAL A 54 8.71 4.94 -0.59
N GLY A 55 7.63 4.95 -1.38
CA GLY A 55 6.56 5.94 -1.27
C GLY A 55 5.91 5.93 0.12
N LEU A 56 5.62 4.74 0.67
CA LEU A 56 5.06 4.58 2.01
C LEU A 56 6.00 5.10 3.12
N TRP A 57 7.31 4.98 2.95
CA TRP A 57 8.30 5.58 3.85
C TRP A 57 8.26 7.11 3.79
N CYS A 58 8.13 7.69 2.60
CA CYS A 58 8.10 9.13 2.38
C CYS A 58 6.82 9.81 2.92
N ILE A 59 5.69 9.13 2.88
CA ILE A 59 4.39 9.69 3.31
C ILE A 59 4.03 9.39 4.78
N GLN A 60 4.96 8.86 5.57
CA GLN A 60 4.74 8.56 6.99
C GLN A 60 4.12 9.74 7.74
N SER A 61 3.11 9.47 8.57
CA SER A 61 2.40 10.51 9.34
C SER A 61 3.34 11.27 10.29
N SER A 62 4.28 10.56 10.92
CA SER A 62 5.33 11.17 11.72
C SER A 62 6.47 11.64 10.81
N PRO A 63 6.85 12.94 10.83
CA PRO A 63 8.00 13.43 10.08
C PRO A 63 9.32 12.76 10.50
N LEU A 64 9.43 12.32 11.76
CA LEU A 64 10.63 11.65 12.28
C LEU A 64 10.85 10.26 11.67
N ASN A 65 9.79 9.65 11.14
CA ASN A 65 9.87 8.33 10.50
C ASN A 65 10.17 8.43 9.00
N ARG A 66 10.16 9.64 8.43
CA ARG A 66 10.45 9.83 7.01
C ARG A 66 11.96 9.75 6.79
N PRO A 67 12.43 8.96 5.82
CA PRO A 67 13.85 8.93 5.49
C PRO A 67 14.30 10.27 4.86
N PRO A 68 15.55 10.68 5.08
CA PRO A 68 16.14 11.80 4.35
C PRO A 68 16.32 11.44 2.87
N MET A 69 16.40 12.43 1.98
CA MET A 69 16.41 12.17 0.53
C MET A 69 17.61 11.34 0.05
N ASN A 70 18.78 11.46 0.66
CA ASN A 70 19.91 10.59 0.32
C ASN A 70 19.56 9.11 0.57
N ARG A 71 18.86 8.81 1.67
CA ARG A 71 18.42 7.45 1.97
C ARG A 71 17.34 6.98 1.00
N VAL A 72 16.43 7.86 0.59
CA VAL A 72 15.42 7.56 -0.43
C VAL A 72 16.09 7.16 -1.75
N VAL A 73 17.13 7.87 -2.18
CA VAL A 73 17.89 7.53 -3.39
C VAL A 73 18.57 6.16 -3.24
N GLU A 74 19.24 5.90 -2.12
CA GLU A 74 19.84 4.59 -1.82
C GLU A 74 18.81 3.45 -1.89
N MET A 75 17.59 3.68 -1.38
CA MET A 75 16.51 2.69 -1.41
C MET A 75 16.00 2.43 -2.83
N LEU A 76 15.95 3.46 -3.69
CA LEU A 76 15.51 3.33 -5.08
C LEU A 76 16.55 2.58 -5.94
N GLU A 77 17.83 2.86 -5.73
CA GLU A 77 18.96 2.23 -6.44
C GLU A 77 19.24 0.80 -5.92
N GLY A 78 18.89 0.50 -4.67
CA GLY A 78 19.10 -0.81 -4.03
C GLY A 78 18.13 -1.91 -4.47
N SER A 79 18.33 -3.13 -3.95
CA SER A 79 17.44 -4.29 -4.19
C SER A 79 16.13 -4.15 -3.41
N LEU A 80 15.03 -4.67 -3.96
CA LEU A 80 13.74 -4.77 -3.28
C LEU A 80 13.83 -5.61 -2.00
N ASP A 81 14.62 -6.69 -2.01
CA ASP A 81 14.79 -7.60 -0.86
C ASP A 81 15.45 -6.92 0.35
N ALA A 82 16.14 -5.80 0.13
CA ALA A 82 16.75 -5.01 1.20
C ALA A 82 15.79 -3.99 1.83
N LEU A 83 14.56 -3.86 1.30
CA LEU A 83 13.57 -2.92 1.78
C LEU A 83 12.58 -3.60 2.72
N GLU A 84 12.43 -3.03 3.90
CA GLU A 84 11.37 -3.39 4.84
C GLU A 84 10.14 -2.51 4.61
N VAL A 85 8.96 -3.10 4.81
CA VAL A 85 7.69 -2.35 4.80
C VAL A 85 7.67 -1.40 6.00
N PRO A 86 7.41 -0.09 5.78
CA PRO A 86 7.39 0.88 6.87
C PRO A 86 6.30 0.57 7.91
N PRO A 87 6.43 1.09 9.14
CA PRO A 87 5.40 0.91 10.15
C PRO A 87 4.07 1.50 9.68
N ARG A 88 2.98 0.76 9.92
CA ARG A 88 1.62 1.26 9.73
C ARG A 88 1.39 2.48 10.60
N PRO A 89 0.88 3.59 10.06
CA PRO A 89 0.42 4.69 10.87
C PRO A 89 -0.72 4.20 11.78
N VAL A 90 -0.55 4.35 13.08
CA VAL A 90 -1.66 4.30 14.03
C VAL A 90 -2.39 5.65 13.90
N LEU A 91 -3.60 5.61 13.35
CA LEU A 91 -4.52 6.76 13.31
C LEU A 91 -5.02 7.09 14.72
#